data_AF-A0A1U8A460-F1
#
_entry.id   AF-A0A1U8A460-F1
#
_cell.length_a   1.000
_cell.length_b   1.000
_cell.length_c   1.000
_cell.angle_alpha   90.00
_cell.angle_beta   90.00
_cell.angle_gamma   90.00
#
_symmetry.space_group_name_H-M   'P 1'
#
loop_
_entity.id
_entity.type
_entity.pdbx_description
1 polymer ?
#
loop_
_entity_poly.entity_id
_entity_poly.type
_entity_poly.pdbx_seq_one_letter_code
_entity_poly.pdbx_strand_id
1 'polypeptide(L)'
;MDNGKPFSAALVTQFCNKLGIKQRFSTMYNATANGLTEAFNKTLCKLLEKIVSKSKRYWHERLDEALWAYRTSYRITTNATPFALVYGVEVVLPLERQMNSLRMAIQDGITEDENSKL
;
A
#
# COMPACT_ATOMS: atom_id res chain seq x y z
N MET A 1 12.54 -11.22 -5.27
CA MET A 1 12.49 -10.59 -6.59
C MET A 1 12.63 -11.65 -7.65
N ASP A 2 11.97 -11.46 -8.79
CA ASP A 2 12.24 -12.28 -9.97
C ASP A 2 13.67 -12.02 -10.48
N ASN A 3 14.20 -12.94 -11.29
CA ASN A 3 15.54 -12.81 -11.87
C ASN A 3 15.57 -11.84 -13.07
N GLY A 4 14.61 -10.93 -13.17
CA GLY A 4 14.55 -9.96 -14.25
C GLY A 4 15.81 -9.11 -14.31
N LYS A 5 16.32 -8.85 -15.52
CA LYS A 5 17.50 -8.00 -15.76
C LYS A 5 17.43 -6.63 -15.05
N PRO A 6 16.25 -5.98 -14.90
CA PRO A 6 16.16 -4.74 -14.14
C PRO A 6 16.53 -4.88 -12.66
N PHE A 7 16.28 -6.04 -12.03
CA PHE A 7 16.53 -6.26 -10.60
C PHE A 7 17.89 -6.93 -10.32
N SER A 8 18.46 -7.61 -11.32
CA SER A 8 19.79 -8.25 -11.24
C SER A 8 20.92 -7.40 -11.83
N ALA A 9 20.62 -6.19 -12.32
CA ALA A 9 21.63 -5.28 -12.86
C ALA A 9 22.70 -4.95 -11.82
N ALA A 10 23.96 -4.82 -12.28
CA ALA A 10 25.10 -4.51 -11.42
C ALA A 10 24.90 -3.19 -10.65
N LEU A 11 24.30 -2.19 -11.29
CA LEU A 11 23.97 -0.90 -10.66
C LEU A 11 23.01 -1.06 -9.48
N VAL A 12 21.96 -1.89 -9.63
CA VAL A 12 21.00 -2.15 -8.56
C VAL A 12 21.64 -2.95 -7.43
N THR A 13 22.50 -3.91 -7.77
CA THR A 13 23.26 -4.69 -6.78
C THR A 13 24.19 -3.80 -5.96
N GLN A 14 24.93 -2.90 -6.63
CA GLN A 14 25.80 -1.93 -5.95
C GLN A 14 25.01 -0.98 -5.06
N PHE A 15 23.86 -0.49 -5.54
CA PHE A 15 22.95 0.35 -4.76
C PHE A 15 22.44 -0.37 -3.51
N CYS A 16 21.96 -1.61 -3.64
CA CYS A 16 21.50 -2.41 -2.51
C CYS A 16 22.63 -2.66 -1.49
N ASN A 17 23.84 -2.99 -1.95
CA ASN A 17 24.99 -3.19 -1.07
C ASN A 17 25.35 -1.91 -0.30
N LYS A 18 25.31 -0.74 -0.96
CA LYS A 18 25.59 0.55 -0.32
C LYS A 18 24.57 0.88 0.78
N LEU A 19 23.33 0.46 0.62
CA LEU A 19 22.26 0.65 1.61
C LEU A 19 22.15 -0.50 2.62
N GLY A 20 23.03 -1.50 2.57
CA GLY A 20 22.95 -2.69 3.43
C GLY A 20 21.73 -3.59 3.14
N ILE A 21 21.10 -3.45 1.97
CA ILE A 21 19.92 -4.21 1.58
C ILE A 21 20.35 -5.57 1.02
N LYS A 22 19.98 -6.65 1.70
CA LYS A 22 20.23 -8.01 1.23
C LYS A 22 19.20 -8.40 0.15
N GLN A 23 19.64 -8.47 -1.11
CA GLN A 23 18.80 -8.94 -2.20
C GLN A 23 18.51 -10.45 -2.07
N ARG A 24 17.25 -10.83 -2.25
CA ARG A 24 16.82 -12.23 -2.34
C ARG A 24 16.05 -12.45 -3.64
N PHE A 25 16.58 -13.34 -4.48
CA PHE A 25 15.98 -13.69 -5.76
C PHE A 25 15.23 -15.02 -5.67
N SER A 26 14.11 -15.12 -6.38
CA SER A 26 13.41 -16.38 -6.57
C SER A 26 14.21 -17.26 -7.53
N THR A 27 14.12 -18.58 -7.39
CA THR A 27 14.70 -19.49 -8.38
C THR A 27 13.92 -19.42 -9.69
N MET A 28 14.57 -19.74 -10.81
CA MET A 28 14.05 -19.55 -12.18
C MET A 28 12.68 -20.22 -12.45
N TYR A 29 12.32 -21.23 -11.66
CA TYR A 29 11.07 -22.00 -11.79
C TYR A 29 10.12 -21.84 -10.59
N ASN A 30 10.39 -20.93 -9.65
CA ASN A 30 9.57 -20.75 -8.44
C ASN A 30 8.83 -19.41 -8.46
N ALA A 31 7.86 -19.27 -9.36
CA ALA A 31 6.95 -18.12 -9.40
C ALA A 31 6.18 -17.96 -8.07
N THR A 32 5.94 -19.07 -7.36
CA THR A 32 5.32 -19.12 -6.03
C THR A 32 6.04 -18.26 -4.99
N ALA A 33 7.36 -18.08 -5.09
CA ALA A 33 8.11 -17.19 -4.20
C ALA A 33 7.73 -15.71 -4.35
N ASN A 34 7.08 -15.32 -5.45
CA ASN A 34 6.59 -13.96 -5.70
C ASN A 34 5.05 -13.87 -5.61
N GLY A 35 4.37 -14.92 -5.14
CA GLY A 35 2.91 -15.03 -5.20
C GLY A 35 2.14 -13.92 -4.47
N LEU A 36 2.68 -13.40 -3.36
CA LEU A 36 2.07 -12.26 -2.65
C LEU A 36 2.15 -10.97 -3.48
N THR A 37 3.30 -10.70 -4.10
CA THR A 37 3.49 -9.56 -5.01
C THR A 37 2.59 -9.68 -6.23
N GLU A 38 2.47 -10.87 -6.80
CA GLU A 38 1.59 -11.14 -7.94
C GLU A 38 0.12 -10.94 -7.59
N ALA A 39 -0.33 -11.46 -6.45
CA ALA A 39 -1.70 -11.27 -5.96
C ALA A 39 -2.02 -9.79 -5.68
N PHE A 40 -1.05 -9.06 -5.11
CA PHE A 40 -1.13 -7.61 -4.92
C PHE A 40 -1.28 -6.89 -6.26
N ASN A 41 -0.33 -7.10 -7.19
CA ASN A 41 -0.34 -6.48 -8.51
C ASN A 41 -1.63 -6.78 -9.27
N LYS A 42 -2.11 -8.02 -9.22
CA LYS A 42 -3.39 -8.41 -9.84
C LYS A 42 -4.57 -7.65 -9.25
N THR A 43 -4.59 -7.40 -7.94
CA THR A 43 -5.66 -6.61 -7.33
C THR A 43 -5.55 -5.14 -7.74
N LEU A 44 -4.35 -4.57 -7.72
CA LEU A 44 -4.12 -3.18 -8.08
C LEU A 44 -4.49 -2.91 -9.53
N CYS A 45 -4.11 -3.79 -10.47
CA CYS A 45 -4.52 -3.70 -11.87
C CYS A 45 -6.04 -3.73 -12.02
N LYS A 46 -6.75 -4.61 -11.32
CA LYS A 46 -8.22 -4.65 -11.35
C LYS A 46 -8.87 -3.37 -10.81
N LEU A 47 -8.30 -2.76 -9.78
CA LEU A 47 -8.78 -1.48 -9.24
C LEU A 47 -8.54 -0.35 -10.24
N LEU A 48 -7.34 -0.28 -10.81
CA LEU A 48 -6.99 0.67 -11.86
C LEU A 48 -7.90 0.53 -13.08
N GLU A 49 -8.14 -0.68 -13.56
CA GLU A 49 -9.03 -0.95 -14.69
C GLU A 49 -10.45 -0.40 -14.45
N LYS A 50 -10.96 -0.50 -13.22
CA LYS A 50 -12.27 0.06 -12.86
C LYS A 50 -12.26 1.58 -12.88
N ILE A 51 -11.26 2.20 -12.25
CA ILE A 51 -11.16 3.67 -12.12
C ILE A 51 -10.93 4.32 -13.49
N VAL A 52 -10.10 3.69 -14.31
CA VAL A 52 -9.63 4.23 -15.59
C VAL A 52 -10.50 3.73 -16.77
N SER A 53 -11.61 3.05 -16.48
CA SER A 53 -12.52 2.44 -17.48
C SER A 53 -12.90 3.35 -18.65
N LYS A 54 -13.02 4.67 -18.41
CA LYS A 54 -13.34 5.67 -19.45
C LYS A 54 -12.13 6.27 -20.18
N SER A 55 -10.91 6.23 -19.61
CA SER A 55 -9.73 6.88 -20.21
C SER A 55 -8.41 6.21 -19.81
N LYS A 56 -8.13 5.05 -20.40
CA LYS A 56 -6.93 4.21 -20.16
C LYS A 56 -5.60 4.94 -20.33
N ARG A 57 -5.58 6.06 -21.06
CA ARG A 57 -4.37 6.84 -21.35
C ARG A 57 -3.76 7.50 -20.10
N TYR A 58 -4.59 7.88 -19.13
CA TYR A 58 -4.15 8.63 -17.93
C TYR A 58 -4.17 7.76 -16.68
N TRP A 59 -3.86 6.47 -16.81
CA TRP A 59 -3.86 5.54 -15.68
C TRP A 59 -2.90 5.96 -14.56
N HIS A 60 -1.80 6.62 -14.90
CA HIS A 60 -0.78 7.08 -13.96
C HIS A 60 -1.30 8.20 -13.06
N GLU A 61 -2.18 9.08 -13.56
CA GLU A 61 -2.83 10.13 -12.77
C GLU A 61 -3.84 9.56 -11.77
N ARG A 62 -4.35 8.35 -12.02
CA ARG A 62 -5.34 7.66 -11.18
C ARG A 62 -4.73 6.59 -10.30
N LEU A 63 -3.41 6.47 -10.30
CA LEU A 63 -2.70 5.46 -9.51
C LEU A 63 -2.87 5.70 -8.01
N ASP A 64 -2.82 6.96 -7.59
CA ASP A 64 -2.99 7.32 -6.18
C ASP A 64 -4.40 6.99 -5.68
N GLU A 65 -5.43 7.19 -6.50
CA GLU A 65 -6.80 6.81 -6.18
C GLU A 65 -6.95 5.28 -6.04
N ALA A 66 -6.33 4.51 -6.93
CA ALA A 66 -6.35 3.05 -6.85
C ALA A 66 -5.61 2.53 -5.62
N LEU A 67 -4.46 3.13 -5.29
CA LEU A 67 -3.70 2.81 -4.09
C LEU A 67 -4.45 3.19 -2.83
N TRP A 68 -5.12 4.34 -2.81
CA TRP A 68 -5.97 4.76 -1.70
C TRP A 68 -7.07 3.72 -1.47
N ALA A 69 -7.85 3.40 -2.50
CA ALA A 69 -8.89 2.39 -2.42
C ALA A 69 -8.37 1.04 -1.92
N TYR A 70 -7.19 0.60 -2.40
CA TYR A 70 -6.56 -0.62 -1.92
C TYR A 70 -6.25 -0.56 -0.41
N ARG A 71 -5.64 0.54 0.04
CA ARG A 71 -5.17 0.70 1.43
C ARG A 71 -6.31 0.82 2.43
N THR A 72 -7.42 1.44 2.06
CA THR A 72 -8.56 1.70 2.96
C THR A 72 -9.67 0.64 2.88
N SER A 73 -9.59 -0.30 1.95
CA SER A 73 -10.58 -1.37 1.83
C SER A 73 -10.28 -2.53 2.78
N TYR A 74 -11.30 -2.97 3.52
CA TYR A 74 -11.21 -4.11 4.43
C TYR A 74 -10.89 -5.40 3.67
N ARG A 75 -9.92 -6.17 4.18
CA ARG A 75 -9.53 -7.48 3.64
C ARG A 75 -10.02 -8.58 4.56
N ILE A 76 -10.95 -9.40 4.07
CA ILE A 76 -11.48 -10.57 4.80
C ILE A 76 -10.36 -11.55 5.19
N THR A 77 -9.35 -11.72 4.33
CA THR A 77 -8.23 -12.65 4.57
C THR A 77 -7.37 -12.27 5.77
N THR A 78 -7.24 -10.98 6.07
CA THR A 78 -6.39 -10.45 7.16
C THR A 78 -7.23 -9.87 8.30
N ASN A 79 -8.56 -9.83 8.15
CA ASN A 79 -9.49 -9.15 9.04
C ASN A 79 -9.11 -7.71 9.40
N ALA A 80 -8.48 -7.00 8.47
CA ALA A 80 -7.99 -5.63 8.67
C ALA A 80 -7.85 -4.91 7.33
N THR A 81 -7.78 -3.58 7.34
CA THR A 81 -7.33 -2.82 6.15
C THR A 81 -5.80 -2.90 6.01
N PRO A 82 -5.25 -2.86 4.78
CA PRO A 82 -3.80 -2.78 4.60
C PRO A 82 -3.17 -1.55 5.28
N PHE A 83 -3.90 -0.44 5.41
CA PHE A 83 -3.47 0.72 6.18
C PHE A 83 -3.26 0.38 7.66
N ALA A 84 -4.24 -0.26 8.30
CA ALA A 84 -4.15 -0.66 9.69
C ALA A 84 -3.02 -1.67 9.95
N LEU A 85 -2.71 -2.54 8.99
CA LEU A 85 -1.57 -3.46 9.12
C LEU A 85 -0.21 -2.74 9.13
N VAL A 86 -0.11 -1.56 8.52
CA VAL A 86 1.15 -0.78 8.47
C VAL A 86 1.27 0.16 9.66
N TYR A 87 0.18 0.85 10.02
CA TYR A 87 0.21 1.91 11.03
C TYR A 87 -0.37 1.50 12.38
N GLY A 88 -0.95 0.30 12.50
CA GLY A 88 -1.59 -0.19 13.71
C GLY A 88 -2.96 0.42 14.01
N VAL A 89 -3.42 1.39 13.22
CA VAL A 89 -4.71 2.08 13.39
C VAL A 89 -5.47 2.16 12.07
N GLU A 90 -6.80 2.12 12.14
CA GLU A 90 -7.63 2.34 10.96
C GLU A 90 -7.57 3.80 10.51
N VAL A 91 -7.62 4.01 9.19
CA VAL A 91 -7.64 5.36 8.62
C VAL A 91 -8.93 6.08 9.03
N VAL A 92 -8.82 7.40 9.28
CA VAL A 92 -9.99 8.27 9.39
C VAL A 92 -10.39 8.68 7.98
N LEU A 93 -11.58 8.27 7.55
CA LEU A 93 -12.07 8.58 6.21
C LEU A 93 -12.54 10.04 6.13
N PRO A 94 -12.43 10.69 4.95
CA PRO A 94 -12.97 12.05 4.76
C PRO A 94 -14.45 12.18 5.14
N LEU A 95 -15.24 11.13 4.93
CA LEU A 95 -16.64 11.08 5.31
C LEU A 95 -16.84 11.11 6.84
N GLU A 96 -16.00 10.41 7.60
CA GLU A 96 -16.05 10.45 9.06
C GLU A 96 -15.75 11.85 9.60
N ARG A 97 -14.85 12.57 8.92
CA ARG A 97 -14.55 13.97 9.23
C ARG A 97 -15.73 14.89 8.90
N GLN A 98 -16.39 14.70 7.76
CA GLN A 98 -17.57 15.49 7.39
C GLN A 98 -18.76 15.26 8.33
N MET A 99 -18.89 14.04 8.85
CA MET A 99 -19.99 13.66 9.74
C MET A 99 -19.70 13.89 11.22
N ASN A 100 -18.52 14.42 11.59
CA ASN A 100 -18.06 14.54 12.98
C ASN A 100 -18.26 13.23 13.75
N SER A 101 -17.72 12.12 13.20
CA SER A 101 -17.92 10.80 13.78
C SER A 101 -17.41 10.70 15.22
N LEU A 102 -17.93 9.75 16.00
CA LEU A 102 -17.45 9.49 17.38
C LEU A 102 -15.94 9.25 17.42
N ARG A 103 -15.38 8.62 16.38
CA ARG A 103 -13.93 8.41 16.25
C ARG A 103 -13.17 9.73 16.14
N MET A 104 -13.69 10.70 15.37
CA MET A 104 -13.11 12.05 15.29
C MET A 104 -13.17 12.76 16.65
N ALA A 105 -14.32 12.72 17.33
CA ALA A 105 -14.46 13.35 18.65
C ALA A 105 -13.46 12.79 19.69
N ILE A 106 -13.22 11.47 19.66
CA ILE A 106 -12.22 10.82 20.51
C ILE A 106 -10.80 11.23 20.11
N GLN A 107 -10.49 11.26 18.81
CA GLN A 107 -9.17 11.65 18.32
C GLN A 107 -8.83 13.11 18.67
N ASP A 108 -9.78 14.02 18.48
CA ASP A 108 -9.61 15.44 18.80
C ASP A 108 -9.36 15.65 20.30
N GLY A 109 -10.10 14.95 21.17
CA GLY A 109 -9.89 14.97 22.62
C GLY A 109 -8.53 14.40 23.06
N ILE A 110 -8.02 13.35 22.40
CA ILE A 110 -6.67 12.83 22.64
C ILE A 110 -5.59 13.85 22.23
N THR A 111 -5.82 14.59 21.14
CA THR A 111 -4.85 15.56 20.63
C THR A 111 -4.71 16.78 21.56
N GLU A 112 -5.78 17.17 22.28
CA GLU A 112 -5.73 18.20 23.32
C GLU A 112 -5.01 17.73 24.61
N ASP A 113 -5.24 16.48 25.02
CA ASP A 113 -4.62 15.89 26.23
C ASP A 113 -3.12 15.52 26.05
N GLU A 114 -2.68 15.19 24.83
CA GLU A 114 -1.27 14.91 24.53
C GLU A 114 -0.44 16.19 24.27
N ASN A 115 -1.03 17.22 23.65
CA ASN A 115 -0.35 18.53 23.49
C ASN A 115 -0.17 19.30 24.80
N SER A 116 -1.00 19.04 25.81
CA SER A 116 -0.90 19.67 27.14
C SER A 116 0.13 19.00 28.06
N LYS A 117 0.79 17.93 27.59
CA LYS A 117 1.89 17.23 28.30
C LYS A 117 3.27 17.40 27.65
N LEU A 118 3.40 18.32 26.68
CA LEU A 118 4.67 18.78 26.12
C LEU A 118 5.09 20.12 26.70
#